data_AF-A0A356TVP1-F1
#
_entry.id   AF-A0A356TVP1-F1
#
_cell.length_a   1.000
_cell.length_b   1.000
_cell.length_c   1.000
_cell.angle_alpha   90.00
_cell.angle_beta   90.00
_cell.angle_gamma   90.00
#
_symmetry.space_group_name_H-M   'P 1'
#
loop_
_entity.id
_entity.type
_entity.pdbx_description
1 polymer ?
#
loop_
_entity_poly.entity_id
_entity_poly.type
_entity_poly.pdbx_seq_one_letter_code
_entity_poly.pdbx_strand_id
1 'polypeptide(L)'
;MARSIRIVSSSNGFALLMSMILEDAGHHVVVTGLRAPPPAAADLDATALLVLDALGDATSAARYLASMHARSTSPPPVVLLAESDMPDPHRLVVATVRGAFTETLLRIADAVVSVSPRVPVR
;
A
#
# COMPACT_ATOMS: atom_id res chain seq x y z
N MET A 1 -9.65 -2.39 17.87
CA MET A 1 -9.57 -1.16 17.05
C MET A 1 -9.52 -1.59 15.59
N ALA A 2 -10.38 -1.03 14.74
CA ALA A 2 -10.29 -1.27 13.29
C ALA A 2 -9.03 -0.57 12.76
N ARG A 3 -8.11 -1.32 12.18
CA ARG A 3 -6.90 -0.77 11.54
C ARG A 3 -7.21 -0.51 10.07
N SER A 4 -6.79 0.64 9.55
CA SER A 4 -7.08 1.07 8.17
C SER A 4 -6.01 0.60 7.19
N ILE A 5 -6.39 0.44 5.91
CA ILE A 5 -5.43 0.29 4.81
C ILE A 5 -5.23 1.66 4.18
N ARG A 6 -3.98 2.11 4.08
CA ARG A 6 -3.66 3.39 3.45
C ARG A 6 -3.10 3.16 2.05
N ILE A 7 -3.65 3.85 1.06
CA ILE A 7 -3.16 3.83 -0.32
C ILE A 7 -2.48 5.17 -0.60
N VAL A 8 -1.24 5.12 -1.06
CA VAL A 8 -0.47 6.28 -1.49
C VAL A 8 -0.20 6.15 -2.98
N SER A 9 -0.78 7.02 -3.80
CA SER A 9 -0.67 6.89 -5.26
C SER A 9 -0.63 8.24 -5.97
N SER A 10 0.03 8.27 -7.12
CA SER A 10 0.02 9.40 -8.05
C SER A 10 -1.16 9.33 -9.03
N SER A 11 -1.84 8.17 -9.12
CA SER A 11 -2.92 7.88 -10.05
C SER A 11 -4.26 7.78 -9.34
N ASN A 12 -5.14 8.76 -9.56
CA ASN A 12 -6.49 8.77 -9.01
C ASN A 12 -7.31 7.54 -9.44
N GLY A 13 -7.15 7.09 -10.69
CA GLY A 13 -7.88 5.94 -11.21
C GLY A 13 -7.47 4.63 -10.53
N PHE A 14 -6.17 4.44 -10.32
CA PHE A 14 -5.65 3.29 -9.59
C PHE A 14 -6.12 3.29 -8.14
N ALA A 15 -5.95 4.43 -7.44
CA ALA A 15 -6.34 4.56 -6.05
C ALA A 15 -7.84 4.30 -5.83
N LEU A 16 -8.69 4.81 -6.72
CA LEU A 16 -10.13 4.62 -6.65
C LEU A 16 -10.51 3.14 -6.82
N LEU A 17 -9.94 2.48 -7.83
CA LEU A 17 -10.23 1.07 -8.08
C LEU A 17 -9.74 0.16 -6.94
N MET A 18 -8.55 0.42 -6.40
CA MET A 18 -8.02 -0.34 -5.26
C MET A 18 -8.85 -0.09 -3.99
N SER A 19 -9.33 1.14 -3.78
CA SER A 19 -10.21 1.46 -2.66
C SER A 19 -11.51 0.65 -2.74
N MET A 20 -12.15 0.60 -3.92
CA MET A 20 -13.37 -0.20 -4.12
C MET A 20 -13.16 -1.68 -3.77
N ILE A 21 -12.06 -2.29 -4.23
CA ILE A 21 -11.77 -3.71 -3.97
C ILE A 21 -11.56 -3.96 -2.47
N LEU A 22 -10.79 -3.11 -1.80
CA LEU A 22 -10.47 -3.28 -0.38
C LEU A 22 -11.67 -2.96 0.53
N GLU A 23 -12.49 -1.99 0.15
CA GLU A 23 -13.74 -1.66 0.85
C GLU A 23 -14.78 -2.79 0.69
N ASP A 24 -14.91 -3.39 -0.49
CA ASP A 24 -15.77 -4.56 -0.72
C ASP A 24 -15.32 -5.77 0.14
N ALA A 25 -14.01 -5.91 0.35
CA ALA A 25 -13.44 -6.89 1.29
C ALA A 25 -13.62 -6.53 2.79
N GLY A 26 -14.29 -5.41 3.10
CA GLY A 26 -14.61 -4.97 4.46
C GLY A 26 -13.49 -4.18 5.15
N HIS A 27 -12.50 -3.68 4.42
CA HIS A 27 -11.44 -2.84 4.97
C HIS A 27 -11.82 -1.34 4.92
N HIS A 28 -11.41 -0.60 5.96
CA HIS A 28 -11.48 0.86 5.92
C HIS A 28 -10.27 1.41 5.17
N VAL A 29 -10.50 2.11 4.05
CA VAL A 29 -9.43 2.62 3.18
C VAL A 29 -9.21 4.11 3.38
N VAL A 30 -7.95 4.53 3.37
CA VAL A 30 -7.56 5.94 3.36
C VAL A 30 -6.67 6.20 2.15
N VAL A 31 -7.12 7.06 1.23
CA VAL A 31 -6.33 7.42 0.04
C VAL A 31 -5.54 8.70 0.31
N THR A 32 -4.30 8.72 -0.15
CA THR A 32 -3.41 9.88 -0.06
C THR A 32 -2.64 10.02 -1.38
N GLY A 33 -2.47 11.25 -1.86
CA GLY A 33 -1.66 11.49 -3.06
C GLY A 33 -0.17 11.28 -2.77
N LEU A 34 0.60 10.76 -3.73
CA LEU A 34 2.05 10.55 -3.56
C LEU A 34 2.83 11.83 -3.24
N ARG A 35 2.34 12.98 -3.71
CA ARG A 35 2.91 14.31 -3.45
C ARG A 35 2.42 14.96 -2.16
N ALA A 36 1.42 14.37 -1.50
CA ALA A 36 0.94 14.86 -0.21
C ALA A 36 2.00 14.57 0.87
N PRO A 37 2.06 15.38 1.93
CA PRO A 37 2.94 15.09 3.05
C PRO A 37 2.60 13.71 3.66
N PRO A 38 3.61 12.95 4.11
CA PRO A 38 3.36 11.72 4.85
C PRO A 38 2.52 11.98 6.10
N PRO A 39 1.63 11.04 6.47
CA PRO A 39 0.78 11.19 7.64
C PRO A 39 1.61 11.26 8.94
N ALA A 40 0.98 11.73 10.01
CA ALA A 40 1.62 11.80 11.31
C ALA A 40 1.96 10.39 11.84
N ALA A 41 2.91 10.29 12.77
CA ALA A 41 3.32 9.01 13.36
C ALA A 41 2.12 8.23 13.95
N ALA A 42 1.24 8.93 14.67
CA ALA A 42 0.04 8.32 15.25
C ALA A 42 -0.91 7.72 14.20
N ASP A 43 -1.02 8.35 13.02
CA ASP A 43 -1.84 7.84 11.92
C ASP A 43 -1.19 6.61 11.25
N LEU A 44 0.14 6.56 11.21
CA LEU A 44 0.90 5.41 10.72
C LEU A 44 0.73 4.21 11.64
N ASP A 45 0.76 4.42 12.95
CA ASP A 45 0.59 3.35 13.94
C ASP A 45 -0.84 2.76 13.93
N ALA A 46 -1.83 3.54 13.47
CA ALA A 46 -3.21 3.09 13.25
C ALA A 46 -3.42 2.37 11.91
N THR A 47 -2.44 2.43 10.99
CA THR A 47 -2.49 1.81 9.67
C THR A 47 -2.09 0.34 9.78
N ALA A 48 -2.94 -0.59 9.32
CA ALA A 48 -2.62 -2.02 9.26
C ALA A 48 -1.67 -2.35 8.11
N LEU A 49 -1.84 -1.65 6.98
CA LEU A 49 -1.09 -1.88 5.77
C LEU A 49 -1.02 -0.59 4.96
N LEU A 50 0.14 -0.32 4.38
CA LEU A 50 0.32 0.70 3.37
C LEU A 50 0.49 0.07 1.99
N VAL A 51 -0.31 0.52 1.02
CA VAL A 51 -0.12 0.26 -0.40
C VAL A 51 0.52 1.49 -1.01
N LEU A 52 1.74 1.37 -1.51
CA LEU A 52 2.51 2.46 -2.11
C LEU A 52 2.67 2.22 -3.60
N ASP A 53 2.10 3.11 -4.40
CA ASP A 53 2.22 3.11 -5.84
C ASP A 53 3.47 3.89 -6.27
N ALA A 54 4.40 3.15 -6.88
CA ALA A 54 5.63 3.64 -7.47
C ALA A 54 5.59 3.61 -9.00
N LEU A 55 4.43 3.30 -9.61
CA LEU A 55 4.22 3.34 -11.05
C LEU A 55 4.32 4.80 -11.50
N GLY A 56 5.25 5.08 -12.41
CA GLY A 56 5.50 6.41 -12.98
C GLY A 56 6.45 7.32 -12.18
N ASP A 57 6.64 7.11 -10.87
CA ASP A 57 7.60 7.90 -10.07
C ASP A 57 8.16 7.14 -8.85
N ALA A 58 9.04 6.18 -9.13
CA ALA A 58 9.72 5.38 -8.10
C ALA A 58 10.57 6.22 -7.13
N THR A 59 11.12 7.35 -7.59
CA THR A 59 11.94 8.23 -6.74
C THR A 59 11.08 8.90 -5.67
N SER A 60 9.90 9.40 -6.05
CA SER A 60 8.95 9.99 -5.08
C SER A 60 8.42 8.94 -4.11
N ALA A 61 8.13 7.72 -4.58
CA ALA A 61 7.73 6.61 -3.70
C ALA A 61 8.83 6.25 -2.69
N ALA A 62 10.09 6.14 -3.12
CA ALA A 62 11.21 5.86 -2.22
C ALA A 62 11.39 6.97 -1.17
N ARG A 63 11.28 8.25 -1.56
CA ARG A 63 11.35 9.38 -0.62
C ARG A 63 10.19 9.37 0.38
N TYR A 64 8.98 9.03 -0.09
CA TYR A 64 7.82 8.90 0.78
C TYR A 64 8.04 7.80 1.83
N LEU A 65 8.52 6.63 1.37
CA LEU A 65 8.84 5.49 2.24
C LEU A 65 9.89 5.84 3.30
N ALA A 66 10.97 6.51 2.91
CA ALA A 66 12.02 6.95 3.82
C ALA A 66 11.52 7.96 4.85
N SER A 67 10.71 8.93 4.43
CA SER A 67 10.13 9.95 5.32
C SER A 67 9.19 9.34 6.36
N MET A 68 8.42 8.32 5.98
CA MET A 68 7.55 7.57 6.88
C MET A 68 8.35 6.76 7.92
N HIS A 69 9.39 6.04 7.48
CA HIS A 69 10.25 5.25 8.38
C HIS A 69 10.99 6.15 9.38
N ALA A 70 11.35 7.37 8.99
CA ALA A 70 11.95 8.34 9.91
C ALA A 70 10.97 8.85 10.98
N ARG A 71 9.65 8.69 10.79
CA ARG A 71 8.59 9.25 11.65
C ARG A 71 7.96 8.24 12.61
N SER A 72 8.02 6.94 12.32
CA SER A 72 7.48 5.89 13.19
C SER A 72 8.58 4.91 13.58
N THR A 73 8.60 4.52 14.86
CA THR A 73 9.50 3.48 15.38
C THR A 73 9.05 2.07 14.99
N SER A 74 7.81 1.92 14.52
CA SER A 74 7.21 0.66 14.06
C SER A 74 6.31 0.93 12.86
N PRO A 75 6.89 1.25 11.68
CA PRO A 75 6.11 1.57 10.49
C PRO A 75 5.23 0.38 10.07
N PRO A 76 4.06 0.64 9.45
CA PRO A 76 3.19 -0.42 8.97
C PRO A 76 3.88 -1.23 7.86
N PRO A 77 3.48 -2.50 7.66
CA PRO A 77 3.93 -3.25 6.50
C PRO A 77 3.55 -2.51 5.20
N VAL A 78 4.43 -2.59 4.21
CA VAL A 78 4.28 -1.87 2.93
C VAL A 78 4.23 -2.85 1.76
N VAL A 79 3.19 -2.74 0.94
CA VAL A 79 3.11 -3.34 -0.39
C VAL A 79 3.48 -2.27 -1.41
N LEU A 80 4.60 -2.48 -2.10
CA LEU A 80 5.08 -1.60 -3.16
C LEU A 80 4.59 -2.10 -4.51
N LEU A 81 4.01 -1.20 -5.29
CA LEU A 81 3.57 -1.45 -6.66
C LEU A 81 4.54 -0.77 -7.60
N ALA A 82 5.32 -1.57 -8.32
CA ALA A 82 6.34 -1.08 -9.23
C ALA A 82 6.28 -1.85 -10.56
N GLU A 83 6.79 -1.23 -11.63
CA GLU A 83 7.06 -1.95 -12.87
C GLU A 83 8.21 -2.93 -12.65
N SER A 84 8.12 -4.09 -13.31
CA SER A 84 8.94 -5.29 -13.06
C SER A 84 10.45 -5.15 -13.27
N ASP A 85 10.95 -3.97 -13.65
CA ASP A 85 12.35 -3.75 -13.99
C ASP A 85 13.15 -3.09 -12.85
N MET A 86 12.51 -2.85 -11.69
CA MET A 86 13.21 -2.31 -10.53
C MET A 86 14.09 -3.39 -9.85
N PRO A 87 15.40 -3.12 -9.64
CA PRO A 87 16.27 -4.02 -8.90
C PRO A 87 15.84 -4.09 -7.43
N ASP A 88 15.68 -5.33 -6.95
CA ASP A 88 15.13 -5.71 -5.65
C ASP A 88 15.96 -5.17 -4.46
N PRO A 89 15.41 -4.28 -3.59
CA PRO A 89 16.07 -3.86 -2.37
C PRO A 89 15.30 -4.41 -1.16
N HIS A 90 15.60 -5.64 -0.76
CA HIS A 90 15.33 -6.28 0.54
C HIS A 90 13.93 -6.15 1.18
N ARG A 91 13.29 -7.31 1.37
CA ARG A 91 12.14 -7.58 2.27
C ARG A 91 10.91 -6.66 2.10
N LEU A 92 10.69 -6.21 0.88
CA LEU A 92 9.39 -5.74 0.40
C LEU A 92 8.56 -6.97 -0.04
N VAL A 93 7.29 -7.04 0.36
CA VAL A 93 6.33 -7.87 -0.40
C VAL A 93 6.05 -7.09 -1.68
N VAL A 94 6.96 -7.22 -2.65
CA VAL A 94 6.80 -6.61 -3.97
C VAL A 94 5.78 -7.46 -4.71
N ALA A 95 4.55 -6.95 -4.82
CA ALA A 95 3.63 -7.47 -5.81
C ALA A 95 4.10 -6.96 -7.18
N THR A 96 4.93 -7.77 -7.82
CA THR A 96 5.47 -7.47 -9.16
C THR A 96 4.34 -7.61 -10.17
N VAL A 97 4.03 -6.51 -10.86
CA VAL A 97 3.00 -6.47 -11.90
C VAL A 97 3.61 -6.89 -13.23
N ARG A 98 3.29 -8.10 -13.70
CA ARG A 98 3.52 -8.52 -15.09
C ARG A 98 2.19 -8.96 -15.70
N GLY A 99 1.67 -8.20 -16.67
CA GLY A 99 0.46 -8.58 -17.45
C GLY A 99 -0.74 -7.65 -17.26
N ALA A 100 -1.90 -8.09 -17.75
CA ALA A 100 -3.15 -7.31 -17.77
C ALA A 100 -3.52 -6.80 -16.37
N PHE A 101 -3.75 -5.49 -16.27
CA PHE A 101 -3.96 -4.72 -15.04
C PHE A 101 -4.87 -5.41 -14.00
N THR A 102 -5.97 -6.03 -14.44
CA THR A 102 -6.96 -6.71 -13.60
C THR A 102 -6.45 -7.96 -12.87
N GLU A 103 -5.64 -8.81 -13.51
CA GLU A 103 -5.10 -10.02 -12.85
C GLU A 103 -4.09 -9.66 -11.76
N THR A 104 -3.36 -8.57 -11.98
CA THR A 104 -2.41 -8.06 -10.99
C THR A 104 -3.13 -7.53 -9.75
N LEU A 105 -4.21 -6.79 -9.94
CA LEU A 105 -5.03 -6.28 -8.85
C LEU A 105 -5.57 -7.41 -7.97
N LEU A 106 -5.98 -8.53 -8.57
CA LEU A 106 -6.43 -9.72 -7.84
C LEU A 106 -5.31 -10.39 -7.05
N ARG A 107 -4.10 -10.47 -7.61
CA ARG A 107 -2.92 -11.00 -6.87
C ARG A 107 -2.48 -10.09 -5.73
N ILE A 108 -2.57 -8.77 -5.91
CA ILE A 108 -2.32 -7.80 -4.83
C ILE A 108 -3.37 -7.97 -3.75
N ALA A 109 -4.65 -8.04 -4.12
CA ALA A 109 -5.73 -8.27 -3.15
C ALA A 109 -5.53 -9.58 -2.38
N ASP A 110 -5.15 -10.67 -3.05
CA ASP A 110 -4.88 -11.97 -2.42
C ASP A 110 -3.65 -11.92 -1.48
N ALA A 111 -2.57 -11.24 -1.90
CA ALA A 111 -1.40 -10.99 -1.05
C ALA A 111 -1.73 -10.09 0.16
N VAL A 112 -2.56 -9.06 -0.03
CA VAL A 112 -3.03 -8.19 1.05
C VAL A 112 -3.88 -8.97 2.04
N VAL A 113 -4.77 -9.84 1.56
CA VAL A 113 -5.60 -10.73 2.36
C VAL A 113 -4.75 -11.78 3.10
N SER A 114 -3.67 -12.30 2.50
CA SER A 114 -2.81 -13.31 3.13
C SER A 114 -1.88 -12.73 4.20
N VAL A 115 -1.46 -11.46 4.07
CA VAL A 115 -0.55 -10.80 5.01
C VAL A 115 -1.29 -10.19 6.21
N SER A 116 -2.61 -9.99 6.10
CA SER A 116 -3.46 -9.59 7.21
C SER A 116 -3.87 -10.82 8.02
N PRO A 117 -3.35 -11.07 9.25
CA PRO A 117 -3.80 -12.19 10.05
C PRO A 117 -5.30 -11.99 10.31
N ARG A 118 -6.11 -12.97 9.86
CA ARG A 118 -7.56 -12.99 10.08
C ARG A 118 -7.85 -12.64 11.53
N VAL A 119 -8.51 -11.51 11.76
CA VAL A 119 -9.23 -11.28 13.01
C VAL A 119 -10.33 -12.34 13.02
N PRO A 120 -10.34 -13.29 13.97
CA PRO A 120 -11.42 -14.28 14.02
C PRO A 120 -12.73 -13.54 14.26
N VAL A 121 -13.63 -13.63 13.28
CA VAL A 121 -15.03 -13.23 13.43
C VAL A 121 -15.61 -14.20 14.46
N ARG A 122 -15.96 -13.68 15.64
CA ARG A 122 -16.70 -14.42 16.67
C ARG A 122 -18.18 -14.40 16.37
#